data_AF-A0A351KAD3-F1
#
_entry.id   AF-A0A351KAD3-F1
#
_cell.length_a   1.000
_cell.length_b   1.000
_cell.length_c   1.000
_cell.angle_alpha   90.00
_cell.angle_beta   90.00
_cell.angle_gamma   90.00
#
_symmetry.space_group_name_H-M   'P 1'
#
loop_
_entity.id
_entity.type
_entity.pdbx_description
1 polymer ?
#
loop_
_entity_poly.entity_id
_entity_poly.type
_entity_poly.pdbx_seq_one_letter_code
_entity_poly.pdbx_strand_id
1 'polypeptide(L)'
;PGARLVAAAGCYPTAASLALAPFMRAGAIHPDGIVVDAASGVSGAGRPPKPNTTFCAVDEDYSAYGLAGGPGGSGLGHRHTPEIEQVLATAADGSPVAAAGVSVLFTPHLAPMNRGILASCYARPVDGGLDTDGAMAILSDFYADEPFVVVDERSPSTKATLGSNAAHLTARVDPRTGLLLVICAIDNLVKGASGQAVQCANAVLGLDEATGLTTIGLYP
;
A
#
# COMPACT_ATOMS: atom_id res chain seq x y z
N PRO A 1 5.27 10.44 -25.90
CA PRO A 1 5.27 8.98 -26.17
C PRO A 1 5.31 8.21 -24.85
N GLY A 2 4.31 7.36 -24.57
CA GLY A 2 4.23 6.59 -23.34
C GLY A 2 5.37 5.56 -23.18
N ALA A 3 5.55 5.03 -21.97
CA ALA A 3 6.56 4.02 -21.69
C ALA A 3 6.33 2.75 -22.54
N ARG A 4 7.40 2.21 -23.16
CA ARG A 4 7.30 0.98 -23.97
C ARG A 4 7.17 -0.29 -23.11
N LEU A 5 7.68 -0.26 -21.90
CA LEU A 5 7.66 -1.35 -20.93
C LEU A 5 7.16 -0.79 -19.61
N VAL A 6 6.23 -1.50 -18.98
CA VAL A 6 5.71 -1.18 -17.65
C VAL A 6 5.85 -2.41 -16.77
N ALA A 7 6.48 -2.24 -15.61
CA ALA A 7 6.46 -3.22 -14.54
C ALA A 7 5.35 -2.81 -13.57
N ALA A 8 4.28 -3.62 -13.49
CA ALA A 8 3.25 -3.40 -12.47
C ALA A 8 3.85 -3.69 -11.09
N ALA A 9 3.60 -2.78 -10.14
CA ALA A 9 4.03 -2.92 -8.75
C ALA A 9 3.40 -4.15 -8.08
N GLY A 10 4.08 -4.68 -7.07
CA GLY A 10 3.52 -5.70 -6.19
C GLY A 10 2.36 -5.18 -5.36
N CYS A 11 1.45 -6.08 -4.95
CA CYS A 11 0.22 -5.71 -4.24
C CYS A 11 0.44 -4.99 -2.89
N TYR A 12 1.41 -5.42 -2.08
CA TYR A 12 1.78 -4.73 -0.85
C TYR A 12 2.47 -3.38 -1.10
N PRO A 13 3.46 -3.29 -2.00
CA PRO A 13 4.02 -2.02 -2.45
C PRO A 13 2.97 -1.00 -2.86
N THR A 14 1.94 -1.41 -3.61
CA THR A 14 0.83 -0.52 -3.98
C THR A 14 0.15 0.07 -2.74
N ALA A 15 -0.30 -0.76 -1.79
CA ALA A 15 -1.01 -0.28 -0.60
C ALA A 15 -0.13 0.61 0.29
N ALA A 16 1.10 0.19 0.57
CA ALA A 16 2.03 0.92 1.43
C ALA A 16 2.50 2.24 0.79
N SER A 17 2.75 2.25 -0.51
CA SER A 17 3.17 3.46 -1.23
C SER A 17 2.04 4.48 -1.31
N LEU A 18 0.80 4.03 -1.57
CA LEU A 18 -0.36 4.92 -1.54
C LEU A 18 -0.54 5.55 -0.15
N ALA A 19 -0.25 4.81 0.92
CA ALA A 19 -0.35 5.31 2.28
C ALA A 19 0.76 6.32 2.63
N LEU A 20 2.00 6.08 2.22
CA LEU A 20 3.18 6.79 2.76
C LEU A 20 3.83 7.79 1.80
N ALA A 21 3.70 7.61 0.48
CA ALA A 21 4.33 8.49 -0.49
C ALA A 21 3.90 9.97 -0.38
N PRO A 22 2.62 10.31 -0.07
CA PRO A 22 2.22 11.71 0.13
C PRO A 22 3.02 12.39 1.24
N PHE A 23 3.20 11.70 2.37
CA PHE A 23 3.91 12.22 3.53
C PHE A 23 5.42 12.29 3.31
N MET A 24 6.01 11.28 2.65
CA MET A 24 7.42 11.31 2.26
C MET A 24 7.71 12.50 1.35
N ARG A 25 6.89 12.72 0.31
CA ARG A 25 7.08 13.79 -0.67
C ARG A 25 6.82 15.18 -0.09
N ALA A 26 5.94 15.29 0.89
CA ALA A 26 5.73 16.52 1.65
C ALA A 26 6.86 16.82 2.67
N GLY A 27 7.81 15.88 2.88
CA GLY A 27 8.80 15.97 3.96
C GLY A 27 8.17 15.92 5.36
N ALA A 28 6.95 15.38 5.47
CA ALA A 28 6.15 15.39 6.69
C ALA A 28 6.52 14.26 7.65
N ILE A 29 7.19 13.21 7.19
CA ILE A 29 7.65 12.07 8.00
C ILE A 29 9.13 11.78 7.80
N HIS A 30 9.75 11.18 8.82
CA HIS A 30 11.13 10.71 8.73
C HIS A 30 11.27 9.53 7.73
N PRO A 31 12.40 9.42 7.00
CA PRO A 31 12.64 8.33 6.04
C PRO A 31 12.99 7.00 6.71
N ASP A 32 13.20 6.98 8.02
CA ASP A 32 13.59 5.82 8.82
C ASP A 32 12.54 5.48 9.89
N GLY A 33 12.65 4.26 10.43
CA GLY A 33 11.71 3.77 11.45
C GLY A 33 10.27 3.62 10.94
N ILE A 34 10.08 3.55 9.62
CA ILE A 34 8.78 3.29 9.00
C ILE A 34 8.42 1.83 9.24
N VAL A 35 7.19 1.59 9.69
CA VAL A 35 6.65 0.25 9.92
C VAL A 35 5.43 0.04 9.03
N VAL A 36 5.40 -1.07 8.31
CA VAL A 36 4.26 -1.52 7.51
C VAL A 36 3.82 -2.88 8.02
N ASP A 37 2.64 -2.93 8.63
CA ASP A 37 1.95 -4.17 8.99
C ASP A 37 0.78 -4.36 8.04
N ALA A 38 0.73 -5.45 7.30
CA ALA A 38 -0.29 -5.62 6.27
C ALA A 38 -0.89 -7.02 6.22
N ALA A 39 -2.21 -7.09 6.42
CA ALA A 39 -3.01 -8.30 6.22
C ALA A 39 -3.36 -8.47 4.74
N SER A 40 -3.23 -9.68 4.19
CA SER A 40 -3.62 -10.01 2.82
C SER A 40 -4.47 -11.27 2.77
N GLY A 41 -5.40 -11.29 1.83
CA GLY A 41 -6.11 -12.51 1.47
C GLY A 41 -5.21 -13.54 0.79
N VAL A 42 -5.62 -14.80 0.87
CA VAL A 42 -4.83 -15.98 0.41
C VAL A 42 -4.49 -15.92 -1.06
N SER A 43 -5.33 -15.28 -1.88
CA SER A 43 -5.08 -15.15 -3.32
C SER A 43 -3.76 -14.45 -3.66
N GLY A 44 -3.22 -13.61 -2.77
CA GLY A 44 -1.91 -12.98 -2.93
C GLY A 44 -0.75 -13.99 -2.94
N ALA A 45 -0.93 -15.18 -2.36
CA ALA A 45 0.07 -16.25 -2.38
C ALA A 45 0.09 -17.03 -3.72
N GLY A 46 -0.85 -16.75 -4.62
CA GLY A 46 -0.99 -17.37 -5.93
C GLY A 46 -1.90 -18.62 -5.93
N ARG A 47 -2.19 -19.12 -7.14
CA ARG A 47 -3.04 -20.30 -7.38
C ARG A 47 -2.42 -21.66 -7.02
N PRO A 48 -1.11 -21.91 -7.23
CA PRO A 48 -0.52 -23.23 -6.97
C PRO A 48 -0.66 -23.64 -5.48
N PRO A 49 -1.03 -24.89 -5.18
CA PRO A 49 -1.21 -25.35 -3.81
C PRO A 49 0.13 -25.37 -3.07
N LYS A 50 0.11 -24.88 -1.82
CA LYS A 50 1.22 -24.94 -0.87
C LYS A 50 0.68 -25.45 0.47
N PRO A 51 1.50 -26.08 1.32
CA PRO A 51 1.05 -26.57 2.62
C PRO A 51 0.33 -25.49 3.45
N ASN A 52 0.86 -24.26 3.43
CA ASN A 52 0.34 -23.11 4.18
C ASN A 52 -0.79 -22.33 3.47
N THR A 53 -1.29 -22.80 2.32
CA THR A 53 -2.40 -22.15 1.60
C THR A 53 -3.58 -23.10 1.38
N THR A 54 -3.57 -24.27 2.02
CA THR A 54 -4.72 -25.17 2.01
C THR A 54 -5.83 -24.60 2.90
N PHE A 55 -7.10 -24.88 2.58
CA PHE A 55 -8.24 -24.35 3.34
C PHE A 55 -8.08 -24.58 4.85
N CYS A 56 -7.84 -25.84 5.28
CA CYS A 56 -7.70 -26.17 6.70
C CYS A 56 -6.45 -25.59 7.37
N ALA A 57 -5.46 -25.11 6.60
CA ALA A 57 -4.28 -24.45 7.16
C ALA A 57 -4.50 -22.93 7.34
N VAL A 58 -5.49 -22.35 6.67
CA VAL A 58 -5.74 -20.91 6.68
C VAL A 58 -7.04 -20.53 7.38
N ASP A 59 -8.07 -21.38 7.28
CA ASP A 59 -9.36 -21.15 7.94
C ASP A 59 -9.17 -20.96 9.45
N GLU A 60 -9.77 -19.90 9.99
CA GLU A 60 -9.65 -19.48 11.40
C GLU A 60 -8.20 -19.20 11.88
N ASP A 61 -7.23 -18.98 10.98
CA ASP A 61 -5.85 -18.61 11.32
C ASP A 61 -5.44 -17.23 10.77
N TYR A 62 -4.55 -16.53 11.48
CA TYR A 62 -3.94 -15.28 11.08
C TYR A 62 -2.45 -15.31 11.41
N SER A 63 -1.61 -15.44 10.38
CA SER A 63 -0.19 -15.74 10.58
C SER A 63 0.75 -14.83 9.79
N ALA A 64 1.81 -14.37 10.47
CA ALA A 64 2.88 -13.59 9.85
C ALA A 64 3.78 -14.49 9.00
N TYR A 65 4.32 -13.96 7.90
CA TYR A 65 5.25 -14.70 7.05
C TYR A 65 6.34 -13.79 6.46
N GLY A 66 7.33 -14.37 5.78
CA GLY A 66 8.44 -13.60 5.20
C GLY A 66 9.40 -13.02 6.24
N LEU A 67 9.41 -13.58 7.46
CA LEU A 67 10.22 -13.12 8.59
C LEU A 67 11.65 -13.70 8.61
N ALA A 68 12.11 -14.31 7.52
CA ALA A 68 13.43 -14.92 7.43
C ALA A 68 14.04 -14.72 6.04
N GLY A 69 15.35 -14.49 5.99
CA GLY A 69 16.12 -14.50 4.74
C GLY A 69 16.06 -13.21 3.92
N GLY A 70 15.86 -12.06 4.58
CA GLY A 70 15.78 -10.76 3.91
C GLY A 70 17.05 -10.30 3.19
N PRO A 71 16.92 -9.41 2.17
CA PRO A 71 18.07 -8.78 1.53
C PRO A 71 18.95 -8.05 2.55
N GLY A 72 20.28 -8.09 2.37
CA GLY A 72 21.20 -7.31 3.21
C GLY A 72 21.47 -7.85 4.62
N GLY A 73 21.03 -9.06 4.95
CA GLY A 73 21.38 -9.71 6.23
C GLY A 73 20.58 -9.23 7.44
N SER A 74 19.49 -8.48 7.23
CA SER A 74 18.59 -7.95 8.26
C SER A 74 17.84 -9.02 9.07
N GLY A 75 17.92 -10.30 8.67
CA GLY A 75 17.21 -11.40 9.33
C GLY A 75 15.70 -11.45 9.04
N LEU A 76 15.08 -10.33 8.64
CA LEU A 76 13.69 -10.18 8.25
C LEU A 76 13.63 -9.74 6.78
N GLY A 77 12.84 -10.40 5.92
CA GLY A 77 12.60 -9.77 4.63
C GLY A 77 11.67 -10.53 3.69
N HIS A 78 10.63 -9.81 3.31
CA HIS A 78 9.82 -10.12 2.15
C HIS A 78 10.40 -9.39 0.94
N ARG A 79 10.33 -10.00 -0.25
CA ARG A 79 10.83 -9.41 -1.51
C ARG A 79 10.22 -8.06 -1.91
N HIS A 80 9.14 -7.64 -1.25
CA HIS A 80 8.49 -6.36 -1.50
C HIS A 80 9.05 -5.22 -0.64
N THR A 81 9.81 -5.50 0.42
CA THR A 81 10.44 -4.46 1.24
C THR A 81 11.29 -3.50 0.40
N PRO A 82 12.25 -3.95 -0.44
CA PRO A 82 13.05 -3.04 -1.25
C PRO A 82 12.22 -2.26 -2.28
N GLU A 83 11.11 -2.82 -2.76
CA GLU A 83 10.21 -2.12 -3.68
C GLU A 83 9.47 -0.97 -2.99
N ILE A 84 8.98 -1.19 -1.76
CA ILE A 84 8.39 -0.12 -0.93
C ILE A 84 9.43 0.98 -0.69
N GLU A 85 10.63 0.61 -0.23
CA GLU A 85 11.71 1.57 0.03
C GLU A 85 12.07 2.37 -1.23
N GLN A 86 12.17 1.71 -2.39
CA GLN A 86 12.47 2.37 -3.65
C GLN A 86 11.40 3.40 -4.03
N VAL A 87 10.12 3.05 -3.94
CA VAL A 87 9.02 3.96 -4.30
C VAL A 87 8.96 5.15 -3.35
N LEU A 88 9.15 4.93 -2.05
CA LEU A 88 9.16 6.01 -1.04
C LEU A 88 10.38 6.92 -1.18
N ALA A 89 11.50 6.40 -1.68
CA ALA A 89 12.71 7.18 -1.90
C ALA A 89 12.67 8.01 -3.20
N THR A 90 11.67 7.83 -4.07
CA THR A 90 11.67 8.40 -5.43
C THR A 90 10.45 9.27 -5.72
N ALA A 91 10.68 10.48 -6.22
CA ALA A 91 9.65 11.42 -6.65
C ALA A 91 9.10 11.02 -8.03
N ALA A 92 8.02 11.67 -8.47
CA ALA A 92 7.37 11.36 -9.75
C ALA A 92 8.30 11.58 -10.96
N ASP A 93 9.27 12.48 -10.86
CA ASP A 93 10.27 12.77 -11.90
C ASP A 93 11.52 11.87 -11.82
N GLY A 94 11.56 10.93 -10.86
CA GLY A 94 12.69 10.03 -10.64
C GLY A 94 13.78 10.60 -9.72
N SER A 95 13.62 11.82 -9.21
CA SER A 95 14.57 12.41 -8.26
C SER A 95 14.43 11.80 -6.85
N PRO A 96 15.52 11.76 -6.05
CA PRO A 96 15.45 11.25 -4.68
C PRO A 96 14.65 12.20 -3.76
N VAL A 97 13.74 11.65 -2.96
CA VAL A 97 12.90 12.39 -2.00
C VAL A 97 13.63 12.64 -0.68
N ALA A 98 14.56 11.76 -0.31
CA ALA A 98 15.34 11.86 0.92
C ALA A 98 16.84 11.75 0.62
N ALA A 99 17.63 12.64 1.23
CA ALA A 99 19.09 12.60 1.12
C ALA A 99 19.69 11.37 1.83
N ALA A 100 19.05 10.94 2.92
CA ALA A 100 19.29 9.66 3.55
C ALA A 100 18.41 8.58 2.90
N GLY A 101 18.89 7.34 2.87
CA GLY A 101 18.08 6.21 2.37
C GLY A 101 16.80 6.01 3.18
N VAL A 102 15.79 5.40 2.55
CA VAL A 102 14.54 5.01 3.21
C VAL A 102 14.69 3.61 3.80
N SER A 103 14.17 3.39 5.00
CA SER A 103 14.16 2.05 5.62
C SER A 103 12.78 1.68 6.14
N VAL A 104 12.34 0.45 5.84
CA VAL A 104 11.00 -0.04 6.18
C VAL A 104 11.07 -1.39 6.90
N LEU A 105 10.48 -1.48 8.08
CA LEU A 105 10.13 -2.75 8.70
C LEU A 105 8.78 -3.20 8.13
N PHE A 106 8.79 -4.24 7.31
CA PHE A 106 7.58 -4.76 6.67
C PHE A 106 7.24 -6.17 7.17
N THR A 107 6.01 -6.32 7.70
CA THR A 107 5.46 -7.58 8.19
C THR A 107 4.15 -7.90 7.46
N PRO A 108 4.16 -8.84 6.50
CA PRO A 108 2.94 -9.34 5.91
C PRO A 108 2.29 -10.43 6.77
N HIS A 109 0.96 -10.36 6.87
CA HIS A 109 0.12 -11.36 7.50
C HIS A 109 -0.81 -12.01 6.47
N LEU A 110 -0.89 -13.34 6.51
CA LEU A 110 -1.88 -14.11 5.78
C LEU A 110 -3.17 -14.16 6.61
N ALA A 111 -4.25 -13.62 6.05
CA ALA A 111 -5.54 -13.56 6.72
C ALA A 111 -6.52 -14.60 6.13
N PRO A 112 -7.53 -15.05 6.90
CA PRO A 112 -8.52 -16.04 6.49
C PRO A 112 -9.59 -15.41 5.59
N MET A 113 -9.16 -14.76 4.52
CA MET A 113 -10.00 -14.10 3.51
C MET A 113 -9.47 -14.37 2.11
N ASN A 114 -10.34 -14.42 1.10
CA ASN A 114 -9.91 -14.73 -0.26
C ASN A 114 -9.11 -13.58 -0.89
N ARG A 115 -9.57 -12.34 -0.71
CA ARG A 115 -9.04 -11.13 -1.34
C ARG A 115 -9.02 -9.97 -0.36
N GLY A 116 -8.22 -8.96 -0.70
CA GLY A 116 -8.03 -7.73 0.04
C GLY A 116 -6.61 -7.60 0.59
N ILE A 117 -6.12 -6.37 0.67
CA ILE A 117 -5.01 -5.98 1.54
C ILE A 117 -5.48 -4.84 2.43
N LEU A 118 -5.20 -4.94 3.72
CA LEU A 118 -5.27 -3.83 4.66
C LEU A 118 -3.86 -3.55 5.17
N ALA A 119 -3.28 -2.44 4.77
CA ALA A 119 -1.97 -2.00 5.23
C ALA A 119 -2.13 -0.93 6.30
N SER A 120 -1.60 -1.19 7.50
CA SER A 120 -1.42 -0.23 8.58
C SER A 120 0.03 0.24 8.56
N CYS A 121 0.23 1.49 8.19
CA CYS A 121 1.55 2.10 8.01
C CYS A 121 1.80 3.12 9.10
N TYR A 122 2.94 3.00 9.78
CA TYR A 122 3.35 3.88 10.87
C TYR A 122 4.62 4.61 10.50
N ALA A 123 4.69 5.90 10.82
CA ALA A 123 5.87 6.72 10.64
C ALA A 123 5.91 7.82 11.70
N ARG A 124 7.09 8.41 11.92
CA ARG A 124 7.24 9.56 12.80
C ARG A 124 7.15 10.86 11.98
N PRO A 125 6.27 11.81 12.33
CA PRO A 125 6.29 13.14 11.74
C PRO A 125 7.63 13.86 11.98
N VAL A 126 8.12 14.61 11.00
CA VAL A 126 9.40 15.37 11.12
C VAL A 126 9.27 16.48 12.16
N ASP A 127 8.13 17.16 12.16
CA ASP A 127 7.80 18.23 13.08
C ASP A 127 6.64 17.80 13.99
N GLY A 128 6.73 18.10 15.29
CA GLY A 128 5.68 17.78 16.26
C GLY A 128 4.36 18.55 16.09
N GLY A 129 4.22 19.29 14.98
CA GLY A 129 3.03 20.08 14.65
C GLY A 129 2.02 19.36 13.73
N LEU A 130 2.36 18.21 13.15
CA LEU A 130 1.40 17.44 12.35
C LEU A 130 0.33 16.83 13.28
N ASP A 131 -0.93 17.17 13.05
CA ASP A 131 -2.08 16.56 13.71
C ASP A 131 -2.91 15.73 12.71
N THR A 132 -4.04 15.19 13.17
CA THR A 132 -4.90 14.34 12.33
C THR A 132 -5.50 15.12 11.16
N ASP A 133 -5.94 16.35 11.38
CA ASP A 133 -6.55 17.18 10.33
C ASP A 133 -5.52 17.54 9.27
N GLY A 134 -4.31 17.92 9.68
CA GLY A 134 -3.19 18.15 8.77
C GLY A 134 -2.79 16.89 8.00
N ALA A 135 -2.78 15.72 8.63
CA ALA A 135 -2.48 14.46 7.95
C ALA A 135 -3.56 14.07 6.91
N MET A 136 -4.83 14.29 7.25
CA MET A 136 -5.95 14.08 6.31
C MET A 136 -5.92 15.08 5.16
N ALA A 137 -5.53 16.33 5.40
CA ALA A 137 -5.35 17.35 4.37
C ALA A 137 -4.22 16.96 3.40
N ILE A 138 -3.06 16.51 3.88
CA ILE A 138 -1.97 16.02 3.02
C ILE A 138 -2.46 14.91 2.08
N LEU A 139 -3.22 13.94 2.58
CA LEU A 139 -3.79 12.89 1.74
C LEU A 139 -4.80 13.43 0.73
N SER A 140 -5.72 14.28 1.18
CA SER A 140 -6.81 14.80 0.34
C SER A 140 -6.28 15.69 -0.78
N ASP A 141 -5.31 16.55 -0.48
CA ASP A 141 -4.68 17.43 -1.46
C ASP A 141 -3.84 16.63 -2.47
N PHE A 142 -3.09 15.64 -2.00
CA PHE A 142 -2.25 14.81 -2.87
C PHE A 142 -3.07 13.96 -3.85
N TYR A 143 -4.24 13.49 -3.43
CA TYR A 143 -5.11 12.61 -4.21
C TYR A 143 -6.35 13.33 -4.77
N ALA A 144 -6.40 14.65 -4.77
CA ALA A 144 -7.59 15.43 -5.14
C ALA A 144 -8.12 15.12 -6.56
N ASP A 145 -7.20 14.86 -7.49
CA ASP A 145 -7.50 14.57 -8.90
C ASP A 145 -7.41 13.07 -9.24
N GLU A 146 -7.30 12.20 -8.22
CA GLU A 146 -7.03 10.77 -8.41
C GLU A 146 -8.31 9.93 -8.31
N PRO A 147 -8.87 9.43 -9.43
CA PRO A 147 -10.22 8.87 -9.47
C PRO A 147 -10.36 7.53 -8.72
N PHE A 148 -9.24 6.87 -8.44
CA PHE A 148 -9.20 5.58 -7.76
C PHE A 148 -8.89 5.68 -6.27
N VAL A 149 -8.67 6.88 -5.74
CA VAL A 149 -8.27 7.06 -4.35
C VAL A 149 -9.39 7.75 -3.59
N VAL A 150 -9.81 7.13 -2.49
CA VAL A 150 -10.82 7.68 -1.58
C VAL A 150 -10.16 7.96 -0.25
N VAL A 151 -10.10 9.22 0.15
CA VAL A 151 -9.64 9.65 1.47
C VAL A 151 -10.87 9.95 2.32
N ASP A 152 -10.99 9.29 3.47
CA ASP A 152 -12.15 9.42 4.36
C ASP A 152 -11.71 9.34 5.83
N GLU A 153 -12.43 9.99 6.73
CA GLU A 153 -12.17 9.85 8.16
C GLU A 153 -12.50 8.43 8.66
N ARG A 154 -13.42 7.70 8.02
CA ARG A 154 -13.77 6.34 8.40
C ARG A 154 -12.62 5.39 8.13
N SER A 155 -12.41 4.44 9.05
CA SER A 155 -11.45 3.37 8.85
C SER A 155 -11.82 2.55 7.60
N PRO A 156 -10.88 2.33 6.67
CA PRO A 156 -11.15 1.59 5.45
C PRO A 156 -11.33 0.09 5.75
N SER A 157 -12.06 -0.60 4.86
CA SER A 157 -12.30 -2.04 4.93
C SER A 157 -11.98 -2.69 3.60
N THR A 158 -11.30 -3.83 3.60
CA THR A 158 -10.95 -4.59 2.39
C THR A 158 -12.17 -5.00 1.57
N LYS A 159 -13.29 -5.28 2.25
CA LYS A 159 -14.57 -5.64 1.64
C LYS A 159 -15.17 -4.47 0.85
N ALA A 160 -14.96 -3.23 1.28
CA ALA A 160 -15.42 -2.04 0.56
C ALA A 160 -14.68 -1.82 -0.77
N THR A 161 -13.48 -2.38 -0.94
CA THR A 161 -12.68 -2.28 -2.17
C THR A 161 -12.75 -3.55 -3.04
N LEU A 162 -13.40 -4.61 -2.57
CA LEU A 162 -13.43 -5.92 -3.23
C LEU A 162 -13.94 -5.82 -4.67
N GLY A 163 -13.17 -6.33 -5.63
CA GLY A 163 -13.51 -6.31 -7.06
C GLY A 163 -13.35 -4.95 -7.74
N SER A 164 -12.94 -3.90 -7.02
CA SER A 164 -12.73 -2.55 -7.57
C SER A 164 -11.25 -2.21 -7.70
N ASN A 165 -10.95 -1.23 -8.54
CA ASN A 165 -9.62 -0.63 -8.64
C ASN A 165 -9.41 0.50 -7.62
N ALA A 166 -10.31 0.66 -6.64
CA ALA A 166 -10.21 1.71 -5.63
C ALA A 166 -9.19 1.36 -4.54
N ALA A 167 -8.62 2.41 -3.95
CA ALA A 167 -7.87 2.39 -2.71
C ALA A 167 -8.54 3.34 -1.72
N HIS A 168 -8.86 2.85 -0.52
CA HIS A 168 -9.47 3.66 0.53
C HIS A 168 -8.45 3.93 1.63
N LEU A 169 -8.29 5.20 1.99
CA LEU A 169 -7.29 5.66 2.94
C LEU A 169 -7.87 6.49 4.07
N THR A 170 -7.24 6.37 5.24
CA THR A 170 -7.43 7.29 6.36
C THR A 170 -6.10 7.51 7.08
N ALA A 171 -5.94 8.64 7.77
CA ALA A 171 -4.76 8.94 8.58
C ALA A 171 -5.14 9.41 9.98
N ARG A 172 -4.27 9.13 10.96
CA ARG A 172 -4.37 9.57 12.36
C ARG A 172 -3.00 9.91 12.89
N VAL A 173 -2.90 10.96 13.69
CA VAL A 173 -1.71 11.24 14.49
C VAL A 173 -2.04 11.04 15.97
N ASP A 174 -1.25 10.21 16.65
CA ASP A 174 -1.34 10.05 18.10
C ASP A 174 -0.24 10.87 18.78
N PRO A 175 -0.57 12.02 19.40
CA PRO A 175 0.43 12.88 20.04
C PRO A 175 1.09 12.22 21.27
N ARG A 176 0.52 11.16 21.84
CA ARG A 176 1.10 10.46 23.00
C ARG A 176 2.27 9.56 22.60
N THR A 177 2.21 9.00 21.39
CA THR A 177 3.26 8.14 20.83
C THR A 177 4.15 8.88 19.83
N GLY A 178 3.68 10.03 19.32
CA GLY A 178 4.35 10.80 18.28
C GLY A 178 4.35 10.09 16.92
N LEU A 179 3.36 9.22 16.68
CA LEU A 179 3.26 8.44 15.44
C LEU A 179 2.10 8.90 14.58
N LEU A 180 2.37 8.99 13.29
CA LEU A 180 1.37 8.94 12.24
C LEU A 180 1.01 7.47 11.97
N LEU A 181 -0.29 7.19 11.89
CA LEU A 181 -0.87 5.96 11.35
C LEU A 181 -1.60 6.32 10.06
N VAL A 182 -1.31 5.61 8.98
CA VAL A 182 -2.08 5.65 7.74
C VAL A 182 -2.57 4.24 7.44
N ILE A 183 -3.87 4.08 7.18
CA ILE A 183 -4.44 2.79 6.80
C ILE A 183 -4.85 2.86 5.34
N CYS A 184 -4.49 1.85 4.55
CA CYS A 184 -4.89 1.71 3.15
C CYS A 184 -5.53 0.34 2.90
N ALA A 185 -6.74 0.33 2.33
CA ALA A 185 -7.40 -0.89 1.86
C ALA A 185 -7.45 -0.92 0.33
N ILE A 186 -7.14 -2.08 -0.26
CA ILE A 186 -7.26 -2.35 -1.70
C ILE A 186 -7.74 -3.79 -1.95
N ASP A 187 -8.30 -4.08 -3.13
CA ASP A 187 -8.33 -5.46 -3.65
C ASP A 187 -6.94 -5.82 -4.21
N ASN A 188 -6.32 -6.85 -3.63
CA ASN A 188 -4.97 -7.30 -3.96
C ASN A 188 -4.82 -7.86 -5.38
N LEU A 189 -5.91 -8.28 -6.02
CA LEU A 189 -5.92 -8.79 -7.40
C LEU A 189 -6.35 -7.73 -8.42
N VAL A 190 -6.99 -6.65 -7.98
CA VAL A 190 -7.39 -5.53 -8.85
C VAL A 190 -6.39 -4.38 -8.71
N LYS A 191 -6.59 -3.43 -7.78
CA LYS A 191 -5.64 -2.33 -7.60
C LYS A 191 -4.25 -2.81 -7.20
N GLY A 192 -4.14 -3.94 -6.50
CA GLY A 192 -2.84 -4.55 -6.17
C GLY A 192 -2.20 -5.38 -7.28
N ALA A 193 -2.86 -5.58 -8.43
CA ALA A 193 -2.30 -6.36 -9.54
C ALA A 193 -2.92 -6.01 -10.90
N SER A 194 -4.00 -6.70 -11.30
CA SER A 194 -4.47 -6.70 -12.70
C SER A 194 -5.17 -5.40 -13.08
N GLY A 195 -5.92 -4.80 -12.16
CA GLY A 195 -6.56 -3.50 -12.35
C GLY A 195 -5.53 -2.40 -12.55
N GLN A 196 -4.47 -2.39 -11.73
CA GLN A 196 -3.33 -1.49 -11.91
C GLN A 196 -2.61 -1.74 -13.24
N ALA A 197 -2.43 -2.99 -13.67
CA ALA A 197 -1.83 -3.28 -14.97
C ALA A 197 -2.66 -2.74 -16.14
N VAL A 198 -4.00 -2.85 -16.07
CA VAL A 198 -4.93 -2.26 -17.05
C VAL A 198 -4.88 -0.73 -16.99
N GLN A 199 -4.85 -0.14 -15.79
CA GLN A 199 -4.72 1.30 -15.59
C GLN A 199 -3.44 1.84 -16.26
N CYS A 200 -2.31 1.18 -16.04
CA CYS A 200 -1.07 1.51 -16.72
C CYS A 200 -1.16 1.33 -18.25
N ALA A 201 -1.82 0.28 -18.72
CA ALA A 201 -2.02 0.05 -20.15
C ALA A 201 -2.85 1.18 -20.78
N ASN A 202 -3.93 1.62 -20.12
CA ASN A 202 -4.74 2.76 -20.55
C ASN A 202 -3.87 4.01 -20.68
N ALA A 203 -3.07 4.32 -19.65
CA ALA A 203 -2.17 5.48 -19.65
C ALA A 203 -1.12 5.43 -20.78
N VAL A 204 -0.48 4.27 -21.00
CA VAL A 204 0.51 4.10 -22.07
C VAL A 204 -0.13 4.22 -23.46
N LEU A 205 -1.36 3.73 -23.62
CA LEU A 205 -2.10 3.76 -24.88
C LEU A 205 -2.80 5.11 -25.14
N GLY A 206 -2.78 6.04 -24.18
CA GLY A 206 -3.48 7.33 -24.28
C GLY A 206 -5.00 7.20 -24.20
N LEU A 207 -5.51 6.14 -23.57
CA LEU A 207 -6.92 6.00 -23.25
C LEU A 207 -7.23 6.75 -21.94
N ASP A 208 -8.53 6.99 -21.69
CA ASP A 208 -8.96 7.41 -20.37
C ASP A 208 -8.52 6.37 -19.32
N GLU A 209 -7.85 6.82 -18.26
CA GLU A 209 -7.20 5.95 -17.30
C GLU A 209 -8.20 5.01 -16.60
N ALA A 210 -9.46 5.44 -16.46
CA ALA A 210 -10.54 4.68 -15.84
C ALA A 210 -11.24 3.68 -16.77
N THR A 211 -10.86 3.61 -18.05
CA THR A 211 -11.47 2.70 -19.02
C THR A 211 -11.43 1.24 -18.53
N GLY A 212 -12.61 0.64 -18.31
CA GLY A 212 -12.76 -0.75 -17.89
C GLY A 212 -12.50 -1.00 -16.40
N LEU A 213 -12.37 0.05 -15.58
CA LEU A 213 -12.01 -0.06 -14.17
C LEU A 213 -13.08 0.60 -13.28
N THR A 214 -13.78 -0.21 -12.48
CA THR A 214 -14.75 0.30 -11.51
C THR A 214 -14.07 0.79 -10.23
N THR A 215 -14.56 1.88 -9.66
CA THR A 215 -14.21 2.37 -8.31
C THR A 215 -15.15 1.84 -7.23
N ILE A 216 -16.22 1.14 -7.63
CA ILE A 216 -17.26 0.65 -6.73
C ILE A 216 -16.96 -0.80 -6.35
N GLY A 217 -16.73 -1.04 -5.06
CA GLY A 217 -16.54 -2.39 -4.52
C GLY A 217 -17.83 -3.21 -4.45
N LEU A 218 -17.68 -4.52 -4.53
CA LEU A 218 -18.75 -5.49 -4.31
C LEU A 218 -18.90 -5.76 -2.82
N TYR A 219 -20.10 -5.52 -2.30
CA TYR A 219 -20.44 -5.69 -0.90
C TYR A 219 -21.77 -6.46 -0.77
N PRO A 220 -21.96 -7.33 0.25
CA PRO A 220 -21.00 -7.72 1.27
C PRO A 220 -20.00 -8.76 0.76
#